data_AF-A0A379V071-F1
#
_entry.id   AF-A0A379V071-F1
#
_cell.length_a   1.000
_cell.length_b   1.000
_cell.length_c   1.000
_cell.angle_alpha   90.00
_cell.angle_beta   90.00
_cell.angle_gamma   90.00
#
_symmetry.space_group_name_H-M   'P 1'
#
loop_
_entity.id
_entity.type
_entity.pdbx_description
1 polymer ?
#
loop_
_entity_poly.entity_id
_entity_poly.type
_entity_poly.pdbx_seq_one_letter_code
_entity_poly.pdbx_strand_id
1 'polypeptide(L)'
;MLATLLLNQTNPVDLSSLHQQNAVPPRVAEQLCRLLRLAILFAGRRRDDLVPEITLQALNENLTLTLPGDWLAHHPLGKELIDQESQWQSYVHWPLDVR
;
A
#
# COMPACT_ATOMS: atom_id res chain seq x y z
N MET A 1 -2.08 -16.04 8.68
CA MET A 1 -1.38 -15.09 7.77
C MET A 1 -2.29 -14.58 6.66
N LEU A 2 -2.88 -15.43 5.80
CA LEU A 2 -3.76 -14.92 4.73
C LEU A 2 -4.98 -14.15 5.29
N ALA A 3 -5.67 -14.69 6.30
CA ALA A 3 -6.80 -14.01 6.92
C ALA A 3 -6.43 -12.62 7.50
N THR A 4 -5.24 -12.48 8.10
CA THR A 4 -4.78 -11.21 8.68
C THR A 4 -4.36 -10.21 7.60
N LEU A 5 -3.81 -10.68 6.47
CA LEU A 5 -3.57 -9.83 5.29
C LEU A 5 -4.87 -9.32 4.66
N LEU A 6 -5.88 -10.19 4.51
CA LEU A 6 -7.20 -9.77 4.01
C LEU A 6 -7.91 -8.81 4.97
N LEU A 7 -7.78 -9.02 6.29
CA LEU A 7 -8.31 -8.10 7.29
C LEU A 7 -7.71 -6.69 7.15
N ASN A 8 -6.41 -6.62 6.85
CA ASN A 8 -5.65 -5.37 6.71
C ASN A 8 -5.51 -4.89 5.25
N GLN A 9 -6.34 -5.39 4.33
CA GLN A 9 -6.21 -5.07 2.91
C GLN A 9 -6.61 -3.63 2.55
N THR A 10 -7.32 -2.94 3.44
CA THR A 10 -7.74 -1.53 3.34
C THR A 10 -8.03 -0.97 4.75
N ASN A 11 -8.48 0.28 4.90
CA ASN A 11 -8.77 0.94 6.17
C ASN A 11 -7.53 1.12 7.08
N PRO A 12 -7.64 1.74 8.29
CA PRO A 12 -6.51 1.81 9.22
C PRO A 12 -5.92 0.43 9.53
N VAL A 13 -4.61 0.37 9.63
CA VAL A 13 -3.85 -0.88 9.85
C VAL A 13 -3.95 -1.31 11.31
N ASP A 14 -4.28 -2.58 11.55
CA ASP A 14 -4.22 -3.24 12.85
C ASP A 14 -2.96 -4.11 12.96
N LEU A 15 -1.89 -3.53 13.51
CA LEU A 15 -0.61 -4.21 13.74
C LEU A 15 -0.76 -5.42 14.67
N SER A 16 -1.68 -5.38 15.64
CA SER A 16 -1.86 -6.46 16.61
C SER A 16 -2.31 -7.73 15.89
N SER A 17 -3.28 -7.61 14.99
CA SER A 17 -3.73 -8.73 14.17
C SER A 17 -2.62 -9.28 13.25
N LEU A 18 -1.77 -8.39 12.73
CA LEU A 18 -0.63 -8.73 11.86
C LEU A 18 0.48 -9.48 12.60
N HIS A 19 0.69 -9.19 13.87
CA HIS A 19 1.74 -9.82 14.69
C HIS A 19 1.29 -11.16 15.32
N GLN A 20 -0.01 -11.45 15.36
CA GLN A 20 -0.56 -12.71 15.90
C GLN A 20 -0.36 -13.93 14.99
N GLN A 21 0.05 -13.75 13.74
CA GLN A 21 0.33 -14.86 12.82
C GLN A 21 1.75 -15.42 13.03
N ASN A 22 1.92 -16.73 12.86
CA ASN A 22 3.21 -17.43 13.05
C ASN A 22 3.83 -17.96 11.75
N ALA A 23 3.33 -17.56 10.57
CA ALA A 23 3.81 -18.09 9.29
C ALA A 23 5.07 -17.38 8.78
N VAL A 24 5.23 -16.09 9.08
CA VAL A 24 6.39 -15.28 8.69
C VAL A 24 6.80 -14.36 9.85
N PRO A 25 8.04 -13.84 9.87
CA PRO A 25 8.43 -12.82 10.84
C PRO A 25 7.51 -11.59 10.78
N PRO A 26 7.23 -10.90 11.90
CA PRO A 26 6.37 -9.72 11.94
C PRO A 26 6.68 -8.69 10.85
N ARG A 27 7.96 -8.34 10.69
CA ARG A 27 8.42 -7.40 9.65
C ARG A 27 8.07 -7.82 8.22
N VAL A 28 8.14 -9.12 7.93
CA VAL A 28 7.77 -9.65 6.61
C VAL A 28 6.25 -9.56 6.41
N ALA A 29 5.46 -9.83 7.44
CA ALA A 29 4.01 -9.67 7.37
C ALA A 29 3.60 -8.22 7.10
N GLU A 30 4.25 -7.25 7.76
CA GLU A 30 4.07 -5.82 7.53
C GLU A 30 4.38 -5.45 6.07
N GLN A 31 5.54 -5.87 5.56
CA GLN A 31 5.96 -5.62 4.18
C GLN A 31 4.98 -6.20 3.16
N LEU A 32 4.56 -7.46 3.33
CA LEU A 32 3.58 -8.10 2.47
C LEU A 32 2.22 -7.39 2.52
N CYS A 33 1.81 -6.92 3.70
CA CYS A 33 0.59 -6.15 3.86
C CYS A 33 0.65 -4.84 3.08
N ARG A 34 1.76 -4.09 3.18
CA ARG A 34 1.95 -2.83 2.44
C ARG A 34 1.87 -3.05 0.93
N LEU A 35 2.55 -4.08 0.42
CA LEU A 35 2.52 -4.43 -1.00
C LEU A 35 1.10 -4.82 -1.45
N LEU A 36 0.39 -5.61 -0.65
CA LEU A 36 -0.99 -6.01 -0.95
C LEU A 36 -1.92 -4.80 -1.04
N ARG A 37 -1.84 -3.88 -0.07
CA ARG A 37 -2.67 -2.66 -0.04
C ARG A 37 -2.45 -1.78 -1.26
N LEU A 38 -1.18 -1.54 -1.62
CA LEU A 38 -0.83 -0.79 -2.83
C LEU A 38 -1.31 -1.51 -4.11
N ALA A 39 -1.11 -2.83 -4.20
CA ALA A 39 -1.57 -3.61 -5.35
C ALA A 39 -3.09 -3.53 -5.53
N ILE A 40 -3.87 -3.62 -4.45
CA ILE A 40 -5.34 -3.49 -4.49
C ILE A 40 -5.74 -2.08 -4.93
N LEU A 41 -5.07 -1.04 -4.41
CA LEU A 41 -5.34 0.35 -4.77
C LEU A 41 -5.20 0.57 -6.28
N PHE A 42 -4.10 0.10 -6.88
CA PHE A 42 -3.86 0.27 -8.32
C PHE A 42 -4.71 -0.66 -9.19
N ALA A 43 -5.03 -1.87 -8.72
CA ALA A 43 -5.89 -2.82 -9.45
C ALA A 43 -7.40 -2.53 -9.30
N GLY A 44 -7.79 -1.58 -8.44
CA GLY A 44 -9.20 -1.33 -8.08
C GLY A 44 -10.12 -0.98 -9.26
N ARG A 45 -9.57 -0.47 -10.37
CA ARG A 45 -10.35 -0.12 -11.57
C ARG A 45 -10.75 -1.32 -12.44
N ARG A 46 -10.23 -2.53 -12.14
CA ARG A 46 -10.55 -3.79 -12.84
C ARG A 46 -10.46 -3.68 -14.37
N ARG A 47 -9.52 -2.86 -14.86
CA ARG A 47 -9.18 -2.70 -16.28
C ARG A 47 -7.66 -2.61 -16.36
N ASP A 48 -7.06 -3.58 -17.03
CA ASP A 48 -5.60 -3.71 -17.13
C ASP A 48 -4.98 -2.52 -17.88
N ASP A 49 -5.70 -1.95 -18.86
CA ASP A 49 -5.25 -0.81 -19.67
C ASP A 49 -5.06 0.50 -18.86
N LEU A 50 -5.49 0.54 -17.60
CA LEU A 50 -5.46 1.72 -16.73
C LEU A 50 -4.45 1.60 -15.57
N VAL A 51 -3.68 0.52 -15.51
CA VAL A 51 -2.61 0.38 -14.51
C VAL A 51 -1.42 1.22 -14.97
N PRO A 52 -1.04 2.29 -14.25
CA PRO A 52 0.11 3.09 -14.63
C PRO A 52 1.41 2.29 -14.53
N GLU A 53 2.43 2.71 -15.27
CA GLU A 53 3.80 2.30 -14.98
C GLU A 53 4.20 2.82 -13.60
N ILE A 54 4.11 1.96 -12.60
CA ILE A 54 4.51 2.23 -11.22
C ILE A 54 5.92 1.71 -10.98
N THR A 55 6.74 2.54 -10.34
CA THR A 55 8.01 2.09 -9.77
C THR A 55 7.93 2.15 -8.26
N LEU A 56 8.26 1.07 -7.58
CA LEU A 56 8.33 1.02 -6.13
C LEU A 56 9.78 0.77 -5.69
N GLN A 57 10.32 1.67 -4.88
CA GLN A 57 11.65 1.55 -4.30
C GLN A 57 11.53 1.39 -2.79
N ALA A 58 12.23 0.42 -2.22
CA ALA A 58 12.30 0.20 -0.79
C ALA A 58 13.70 0.57 -0.28
N LEU A 59 13.77 1.53 0.64
CA LEU A 59 14.99 1.86 1.37
C LEU A 59 14.70 1.67 2.87
N ASN A 60 15.18 0.56 3.43
CA ASN A 60 14.86 0.12 4.78
C ASN A 60 13.34 -0.02 4.98
N GLU A 61 12.73 0.85 5.77
CA GLU A 61 11.28 0.89 6.02
C GLU A 61 10.56 1.92 5.14
N ASN A 62 11.30 2.75 4.40
CA ASN A 62 10.71 3.75 3.52
C ASN A 62 10.37 3.13 2.16
N LEU A 63 9.12 3.29 1.75
CA LEU A 63 8.68 2.97 0.41
C LEU A 63 8.52 4.26 -0.37
N THR A 64 9.18 4.35 -1.52
CA THR A 64 8.98 5.42 -2.49
C THR A 64 8.23 4.85 -3.68
N LEU A 65 7.02 5.34 -3.88
CA LEU A 65 6.15 5.05 -5.01
C LEU A 65 6.30 6.16 -6.04
N THR A 66 6.73 5.83 -7.25
CA THR A 66 6.83 6.76 -8.37
C THR A 66 5.75 6.44 -9.39
N LEU A 67 4.95 7.46 -9.70
CA LEU A 67 3.87 7.43 -10.68
C LEU A 67 4.29 8.22 -11.93
N PRO A 68 3.62 7.99 -13.07
CA PRO A 68 3.77 8.88 -14.22
C PRO A 68 3.35 10.29 -13.83
N GLY A 69 4.13 11.31 -14.20
CA GLY A 69 3.96 12.69 -13.67
C GLY A 69 2.56 13.29 -13.88
N ASP A 70 1.89 12.92 -14.96
CA ASP A 70 0.54 13.40 -15.25
C ASP A 70 -0.58 12.53 -14.65
N TRP A 71 -0.26 11.37 -14.05
CA TRP A 71 -1.27 10.40 -13.59
C TRP A 71 -2.14 10.98 -12.47
N LEU A 72 -1.51 11.60 -11.46
CA LEU A 72 -2.24 12.20 -10.34
C LEU A 72 -3.14 13.35 -10.78
N ALA A 73 -2.74 14.10 -11.82
CA ALA A 73 -3.55 15.17 -12.39
C ALA A 73 -4.77 14.64 -13.17
N HIS A 74 -4.61 13.54 -13.91
CA HIS A 74 -5.69 12.93 -14.69
C HIS A 74 -6.59 12.00 -13.85
N HIS A 75 -6.20 11.70 -12.61
CA HIS A 75 -6.91 10.75 -11.74
C HIS A 75 -7.13 11.32 -10.33
N PRO A 76 -8.02 12.32 -10.16
CA PRO A 76 -8.27 12.96 -8.87
C PRO A 76 -8.74 11.98 -7.79
N LEU A 77 -9.60 11.01 -8.15
CA LEU A 77 -10.01 9.94 -7.23
C LEU A 77 -8.84 9.01 -6.86
N GLY A 78 -7.91 8.76 -7.80
CA GLY A 78 -6.73 7.95 -7.53
C GLY A 78 -5.79 8.66 -6.55
N LYS A 79 -5.58 9.97 -6.76
CA LYS A 79 -4.82 10.81 -5.85
C LYS A 79 -5.39 10.77 -4.43
N GLU A 80 -6.70 10.97 -4.27
CA GLU A 80 -7.34 10.98 -2.95
C GLU A 80 -7.21 9.62 -2.23
N LEU A 81 -7.35 8.50 -2.96
CA LEU A 81 -7.12 7.17 -2.40
C LEU A 81 -5.67 6.95 -1.96
N ILE A 82 -4.70 7.44 -2.72
CA ILE A 82 -3.26 7.34 -2.38
C ILE A 82 -2.94 8.20 -1.17
N ASP A 83 -3.47 9.42 -1.10
CA ASP A 83 -3.30 10.31 0.05
C ASP A 83 -3.88 9.68 1.32
N GLN A 84 -5.06 9.05 1.21
CA GLN A 84 -5.69 8.31 2.31
C GLN A 84 -4.86 7.08 2.74
N GLU A 85 -4.32 6.32 1.79
CA GLU A 85 -3.45 5.18 2.09
C GLU A 85 -2.15 5.62 2.77
N SER A 86 -1.53 6.70 2.28
CA SER A 86 -0.34 7.30 2.90
C SER A 86 -0.63 7.72 4.35
N GLN A 87 -1.79 8.32 4.60
CA GLN A 87 -2.23 8.66 5.94
C GLN A 87 -2.38 7.43 6.84
N TRP A 88 -3.02 6.35 6.37
CA TRP A 88 -3.13 5.12 7.16
C TRP A 88 -1.79 4.46 7.46
N GLN A 89 -0.86 4.44 6.51
CA GLN A 89 0.50 3.93 6.73
C GLN A 89 1.27 4.80 7.74
N SER A 90 1.08 6.12 7.71
CA SER A 90 1.74 7.03 8.67
C SER A 90 1.37 6.76 10.13
N TYR A 91 0.13 6.34 10.40
CA TYR A 91 -0.34 6.02 11.76
C TYR A 91 0.36 4.81 12.38
N VAL A 92 0.90 3.92 11.56
CA VAL A 92 1.67 2.74 11.98
C VAL A 92 3.16 2.89 11.71
N HIS A 93 3.62 4.14 11.52
CA HIS A 93 5.02 4.50 11.25
C HIS A 93 5.61 3.81 10.01
N TRP A 94 4.79 3.65 8.97
CA TRP A 94 5.23 3.15 7.68
C TRP A 94 5.37 4.32 6.70
N PRO A 95 6.59 4.86 6.51
CA PRO A 95 6.78 6.00 5.62
C PRO A 95 6.55 5.58 4.16
N LEU A 96 5.67 6.32 3.48
CA LEU A 96 5.32 6.16 2.07
C LEU A 96 5.49 7.52 1.37
N ASP A 97 6.52 7.65 0.54
CA ASP A 97 6.76 8.81 -0.30
C ASP A 97 6.15 8.57 -1.68
N VAL A 98 5.35 9.52 -2.18
CA VAL A 98 4.67 9.41 -3.48
C VAL A 98 5.19 10.52 -4.39
N ARG A 99 5.74 10.13 -5.55
CA ARG A 99 6.36 11.02 -6.54
C ARG A 99 5.71 10.91 -7.90
#